data_AF-A0A3B5LTF6-F1
#
_entry.id   AF-A0A3B5LTF6-F1
#
_cell.length_a   1.000
_cell.length_b   1.000
_cell.length_c   1.000
_cell.angle_alpha   90.00
_cell.angle_beta   90.00
_cell.angle_gamma   90.00
#
_symmetry.space_group_name_H-M   'P 1'
#
loop_
_entity.id
_entity.type
_entity.pdbx_description
1 polymer ?
#
loop_
_entity_poly.entity_id
_entity_poly.type
_entity_poly.pdbx_seq_one_letter_code
_entity_poly.pdbx_strand_id
1 'polypeptide(L)'
;MDQESAAASGASLISLTEHEQRYYSGLRALCQADAPGKLSSSKVAELFKASQLPPESLHKQVTEVCGAKHLGYFGTAQFYIALKLLAAAQSGLPVRLESVAGS
;
A
#
# COMPACT_ATOMS: atom_id res chain seq x y z
N MET A 1 7.95 5.65 -27.48
CA MET A 1 6.74 5.30 -26.73
C MET A 1 7.12 5.20 -25.26
N ASP A 2 7.07 6.33 -24.53
CA ASP A 2 5.98 6.72 -23.61
C ASP A 2 6.37 6.28 -22.17
N GLN A 3 6.81 7.22 -21.32
CA GLN A 3 5.98 7.93 -20.32
C GLN A 3 5.79 7.04 -19.08
N GLU A 4 6.37 7.31 -17.91
CA GLU A 4 5.93 8.30 -16.90
C GLU A 4 6.93 8.21 -15.72
N SER A 5 7.75 9.23 -15.48
CA SER A 5 7.53 10.32 -14.51
C SER A 5 7.51 9.89 -13.03
N ALA A 6 8.59 10.25 -12.33
CA ALA A 6 8.63 10.83 -11.00
C ALA A 6 7.63 10.33 -9.93
N ALA A 7 8.12 9.52 -8.98
CA ALA A 7 7.85 9.65 -7.53
C ALA A 7 8.60 8.55 -6.73
N ALA A 8 9.91 8.42 -6.90
CA ALA A 8 10.72 7.59 -6.02
C ALA A 8 11.18 8.41 -4.80
N SER A 9 10.25 8.91 -4.00
CA SER A 9 10.57 9.53 -2.69
C SER A 9 9.90 8.80 -1.51
N GLY A 10 9.23 7.66 -1.76
CA GLY A 10 8.79 6.72 -0.72
C GLY A 10 9.47 5.36 -0.78
N ALA A 11 10.28 5.09 -1.83
CA ALA A 11 10.91 3.78 -2.07
C ALA A 11 12.03 3.45 -1.06
N SER A 12 12.58 4.44 -0.36
CA SER A 12 13.65 4.22 0.61
C SER A 12 13.17 3.92 2.03
N LEU A 13 11.85 3.84 2.28
CA LEU A 13 11.34 3.60 3.63
C LEU A 13 11.16 2.12 3.94
N ILE A 14 11.00 1.23 2.96
CA ILE A 14 10.63 -0.17 3.25
C ILE A 14 11.37 -1.15 2.35
N SER A 15 12.27 -1.92 2.95
CA SER A 15 12.88 -3.11 2.35
C SER A 15 11.86 -4.24 2.29
N LEU A 16 11.67 -4.79 1.09
CA LEU A 16 10.81 -5.95 0.81
C LEU A 16 11.70 -7.13 0.43
N THR A 17 11.46 -8.29 1.03
CA THR A 17 12.13 -9.53 0.61
C THR A 17 11.65 -9.97 -0.77
N GLU A 18 12.42 -10.82 -1.47
CA GLU A 18 12.03 -11.33 -2.81
C GLU A 18 10.65 -12.03 -2.79
N HIS A 19 10.35 -12.72 -1.69
CA HIS A 19 9.08 -13.40 -1.47
C HIS A 19 7.91 -12.41 -1.35
N GLU A 20 8.09 -11.36 -0.53
CA GLU A 20 7.11 -10.27 -0.40
C GLU A 20 6.94 -9.51 -1.70
N GLN A 21 8.03 -9.24 -2.43
CA GLN A 21 7.94 -8.56 -3.72
C GLN A 21 7.08 -9.34 -4.71
N ARG A 22 7.26 -10.66 -4.82
CA ARG A 22 6.37 -11.50 -5.65
C ARG A 22 4.92 -11.46 -5.17
N TYR A 23 4.70 -11.64 -3.87
CA TYR A 23 3.37 -11.69 -3.30
C TYR A 23 2.63 -10.36 -3.48
N TYR A 24 3.27 -9.25 -3.10
CA TYR A 24 2.73 -7.90 -3.21
C TYR A 24 2.61 -7.43 -4.66
N SER A 25 3.46 -7.92 -5.58
CA SER A 25 3.30 -7.68 -7.03
C SER A 25 1.99 -8.28 -7.53
N GLY A 26 1.63 -9.49 -7.11
CA GLY A 26 0.33 -10.09 -7.42
C GLY A 26 -0.83 -9.26 -6.87
N LEU A 27 -0.74 -8.79 -5.63
CA LEU A 27 -1.75 -7.92 -5.03
C LEU A 27 -1.88 -6.57 -5.76
N ARG A 28 -0.75 -5.98 -6.20
CA ARG A 28 -0.75 -4.77 -7.02
C ARG A 28 -1.47 -4.98 -8.34
N ALA A 29 -1.20 -6.08 -9.03
CA ALA A 29 -1.83 -6.39 -10.31
C ALA A 29 -3.36 -6.47 -10.18
N LEU A 30 -3.86 -7.03 -9.07
CA LEU A 30 -5.28 -7.02 -8.77
C LEU A 30 -5.81 -5.60 -8.57
N CYS A 31 -5.07 -4.77 -7.85
CA CYS A 31 -5.45 -3.39 -7.50
C CYS A 31 -5.20 -2.36 -8.62
N GLN A 32 -4.60 -2.77 -9.74
CA GLN A 32 -4.24 -1.89 -10.83
C GLN A 32 -5.49 -1.23 -11.42
N ALA A 33 -5.43 0.10 -11.58
CA ALA A 33 -6.45 0.88 -12.25
C ALA A 33 -6.29 0.72 -13.78
N ASP A 34 -7.27 1.24 -14.51
CA ASP A 34 -7.23 1.30 -15.98
C ASP A 34 -5.99 2.09 -16.48
N ALA A 35 -5.54 3.06 -15.67
CA ALA A 35 -4.32 3.82 -15.93
C ALA A 35 -3.06 3.05 -15.47
N PRO A 36 -2.02 2.94 -16.32
CA PRO A 36 -0.74 2.37 -15.94
C PRO A 36 -0.12 3.17 -14.77
N GLY A 37 0.53 2.47 -13.84
CA GLY A 37 1.23 3.08 -12.71
C GLY A 37 0.35 3.51 -11.52
N LYS A 38 -0.98 3.52 -11.67
CA LYS A 38 -1.93 3.92 -10.61
C LYS A 38 -2.74 2.74 -10.10
N LEU A 39 -2.99 2.72 -8.80
CA LEU A 39 -3.85 1.73 -8.15
C LEU A 39 -5.20 2.37 -7.81
N SER A 40 -6.27 1.62 -8.04
CA SER A 40 -7.63 2.07 -7.73
C SER A 40 -7.87 2.02 -6.23
N SER A 41 -8.23 3.15 -5.63
CA SER A 41 -8.57 3.23 -4.19
C SER A 41 -9.66 2.26 -3.79
N SER A 42 -10.69 2.09 -4.62
CA SER A 42 -11.77 1.12 -4.40
C SER A 42 -11.26 -0.32 -4.34
N LYS A 43 -10.39 -0.72 -5.28
CA LYS A 43 -9.82 -2.08 -5.30
C LYS A 43 -8.87 -2.33 -4.13
N VAL A 44 -8.06 -1.32 -3.78
CA VAL A 44 -7.17 -1.38 -2.63
C VAL A 44 -7.99 -1.54 -1.33
N ALA A 45 -9.08 -0.80 -1.18
CA ALA A 45 -9.99 -0.94 -0.04
C ALA A 45 -10.67 -2.32 0.01
N GLU A 46 -11.09 -2.88 -1.14
CA GLU A 46 -11.60 -4.25 -1.25
C GLU A 46 -10.56 -5.28 -0.79
N LEU A 47 -9.30 -5.12 -1.21
CA LEU A 47 -8.21 -5.99 -0.78
C LEU A 47 -8.00 -5.93 0.74
N PHE A 48 -7.98 -4.73 1.32
CA PHE A 48 -7.84 -4.58 2.77
C PHE A 48 -9.03 -5.16 3.55
N LYS A 49 -10.25 -5.02 3.03
CA LYS A 49 -11.45 -5.66 3.59
C LYS A 49 -11.34 -7.19 3.50
N ALA A 50 -10.87 -7.72 2.38
CA ALA A 50 -10.64 -9.15 2.18
C ALA A 50 -9.56 -9.70 3.15
N SER A 51 -8.63 -8.85 3.56
CA SER A 51 -7.63 -9.15 4.59
C SER A 51 -8.19 -9.18 6.03
N GLN A 52 -9.51 -9.00 6.20
CA GLN A 52 -10.24 -9.08 7.46
C GLN A 52 -9.67 -8.20 8.60
N LEU A 53 -9.09 -7.05 8.25
CA LEU A 53 -8.63 -6.10 9.25
C LEU A 53 -9.78 -5.40 9.97
N PRO A 54 -9.56 -4.96 11.23
CA PRO A 54 -10.51 -4.10 11.90
C PRO A 54 -10.72 -2.79 11.12
N PRO A 55 -11.96 -2.28 11.09
CA PRO A 55 -12.32 -1.11 10.32
C PRO A 55 -11.55 0.15 10.75
N GLU A 56 -11.14 0.24 12.03
CA GLU A 56 -10.28 1.32 12.52
C GLU A 56 -8.90 1.32 11.84
N SER A 57 -8.25 0.16 11.74
CA SER A 57 -6.96 0.05 11.04
C SER A 57 -7.11 0.35 9.56
N LEU A 58 -8.19 -0.12 8.93
CA LEU A 58 -8.45 0.14 7.51
C LEU A 58 -8.64 1.64 7.26
N HIS A 59 -9.45 2.33 8.07
CA HIS A 59 -9.65 3.78 7.95
C HIS A 59 -8.33 4.52 8.14
N LYS A 60 -7.57 4.16 9.18
CA LYS A 60 -6.28 4.79 9.48
C LYS A 60 -5.27 4.58 8.36
N GLN A 61 -5.16 3.36 7.82
CA GLN A 61 -4.30 3.02 6.68
C GLN A 61 -4.70 3.80 5.43
N VAL A 62 -5.98 3.79 5.05
CA VAL A 62 -6.47 4.50 3.88
C VAL A 62 -6.27 6.01 4.04
N THR A 63 -6.56 6.59 5.19
CA THR A 63 -6.39 8.03 5.41
C THR A 63 -4.91 8.44 5.49
N GLU A 64 -4.08 7.68 6.21
CA GLU A 64 -2.67 8.03 6.44
C GLU A 64 -1.82 7.76 5.19
N VAL A 65 -1.96 6.59 4.56
CA VAL A 65 -1.17 6.22 3.39
C VAL A 65 -1.63 6.96 2.14
N CYS A 66 -2.94 7.10 1.96
CA CYS A 66 -3.46 7.73 0.76
C CYS A 66 -3.40 9.26 0.84
N GLY A 67 -3.10 9.82 2.02
CA GLY A 67 -3.18 11.27 2.28
C GLY A 67 -4.48 11.85 1.72
N ALA A 68 -5.54 11.03 1.71
CA ALA A 68 -6.65 11.20 0.79
C ALA A 68 -7.58 12.25 1.34
N LYS A 69 -7.24 13.50 1.03
CA LYS A 69 -8.26 14.50 0.84
C LYS A 69 -8.68 14.65 -0.62
N HIS A 70 -7.88 14.25 -1.63
CA HIS A 70 -8.15 14.81 -2.98
C HIS A 70 -7.75 14.08 -4.27
N LEU A 71 -7.26 12.82 -4.28
CA LEU A 71 -6.76 12.21 -5.54
C LEU A 71 -7.46 10.93 -6.02
N GLY A 72 -8.10 10.14 -5.14
CA GLY A 72 -8.86 8.95 -5.57
C GLY A 72 -8.03 7.78 -6.12
N TYR A 73 -6.71 7.90 -6.17
CA TYR A 73 -5.76 6.85 -6.59
C TYR A 73 -4.63 6.66 -5.57
N PHE A 74 -4.06 5.45 -5.56
CA PHE A 74 -2.91 5.10 -4.70
C PHE A 74 -1.63 5.02 -5.51
N GLY A 75 -0.55 5.57 -4.95
CA GLY A 75 0.80 5.38 -5.47
C GLY A 75 1.33 3.97 -5.17
N THR A 76 2.27 3.52 -6.00
CA THR A 76 2.91 2.21 -5.83
C THR A 76 3.62 2.09 -4.47
N ALA A 77 4.42 3.09 -4.07
CA ALA A 77 5.13 3.07 -2.79
C ALA A 77 4.17 3.07 -1.59
N GLN A 78 3.12 3.88 -1.66
CA GLN A 78 2.05 3.95 -0.66
C GLN A 78 1.39 2.58 -0.44
N PHE A 79 1.07 1.87 -1.52
CA PHE A 79 0.47 0.54 -1.42
C PHE A 79 1.36 -0.48 -0.69
N TYR A 80 2.66 -0.50 -0.98
CA TYR A 80 3.59 -1.39 -0.28
C TYR A 80 3.72 -1.07 1.21
N ILE A 81 3.72 0.22 1.57
CA ILE A 81 3.68 0.67 2.96
C ILE A 81 2.42 0.14 3.66
N ALA A 82 1.26 0.33 3.04
CA ALA A 82 0.00 -0.17 3.59
C ALA A 82 0.00 -1.69 3.76
N LEU A 83 0.59 -2.45 2.83
CA LEU A 83 0.71 -3.90 2.96
C LEU A 83 1.62 -4.33 4.12
N LYS A 84 2.75 -3.67 4.35
CA LYS A 84 3.60 -3.98 5.51
C LYS A 84 2.92 -3.63 6.83
N LEU A 85 2.23 -2.50 6.88
CA LEU A 85 1.45 -2.08 8.04
C LEU A 85 0.29 -3.05 8.31
N LEU A 86 -0.32 -3.58 7.26
CA LEU A 86 -1.31 -4.64 7.33
C LEU A 86 -0.71 -5.92 7.94
N ALA A 87 0.46 -6.35 7.48
CA ALA A 87 1.15 -7.52 8.05
C ALA A 87 1.52 -7.32 9.53
N ALA A 88 1.96 -6.11 9.89
CA ALA A 88 2.21 -5.73 11.29
C ALA A 88 0.92 -5.81 12.13
N ALA A 89 -0.20 -5.27 11.61
CA ALA A 89 -1.50 -5.33 12.27
C ALA A 89 -1.97 -6.77 12.52
N GLN A 90 -1.82 -7.65 11.51
CA GLN A 90 -2.19 -9.06 11.64
C GLN A 90 -1.33 -9.80 12.68
N SER A 91 -0.07 -9.39 12.83
CA SER A 91 0.84 -9.93 13.83
C SER A 91 0.63 -9.33 15.23
N GLY A 92 -0.32 -8.39 15.40
CA GLY A 92 -0.56 -7.67 16.66
C GLY A 92 0.53 -6.64 16.99
N LEU A 93 1.37 -6.28 16.02
CA LEU A 93 2.39 -5.23 16.15
C LEU A 93 1.76 -3.84 15.96
N PRO A 94 2.37 -2.80 16.53
CA PRO A 94 1.91 -1.43 16.33
C PRO A 94 1.95 -1.04 14.86
N VAL A 95 0.79 -0.64 14.33
CA VAL A 95 0.61 -0.17 12.95
C VAL A 95 1.14 1.26 12.84
N ARG A 96 2.47 1.41 12.76
CA ARG A 96 3.16 2.71 12.61
C ARG A 96 4.20 2.63 11.50
N LEU A 97 4.31 3.70 10.70
CA LEU A 97 5.31 3.84 9.62
C LEU A 97 6.73 3.54 10.11
N GLU A 98 7.07 4.02 11.29
CA GLU A 98 8.32 3.77 12.01
C GLU A 98 8.57 2.28 12.34
N SER A 99 7.52 1.48 12.54
CA SER A 99 7.65 0.03 12.75
C SER A 99 7.85 -0.77 11.47
N VAL A 100 7.44 -0.25 10.31
CA VAL A 100 7.67 -0.90 9.02
C VAL A 100 8.96 -0.43 8.35
N ALA A 101 9.46 0.75 8.72
CA ALA A 101 10.64 1.37 8.14
C ALA A 101 11.99 0.94 8.75
N GLY A 102 11.98 0.10 9.78
CA GLY A 102 13.19 -0.25 10.53
C GLY A 102 13.69 -1.68 10.26
N SER A 103 14.73 -1.79 9.44
CA SER A 103 16.00 -2.51 9.69
C SER A 103 16.88 -2.46 8.45
#